data_AF-A0A2V5S5K7-F1
#
_entry.id   AF-A0A2V5S5K7-F1
#
_cell.length_a   1.000
_cell.length_b   1.000
_cell.length_c   1.000
_cell.angle_alpha   90.00
_cell.angle_beta   90.00
_cell.angle_gamma   90.00
#
_symmetry.space_group_name_H-M   'P 1'
#
loop_
_entity.id
_entity.type
_entity.pdbx_description
1 polymer ?
#
loop_
_entity_poly.entity_id
_entity_poly.type
_entity_poly.pdbx_seq_one_letter_code
_entity_poly.pdbx_strand_id
1 'polypeptide(L)'
;MNIRVQFYSHLRDLAGGSELSIDLPDKATVGDLLTRIYEKVPTLRSRDKSILIGVGVEFVDRNYELKPGEEISIMPPVQGG
;
A
#
# COMPACT_ATOMS: atom_id res chain seq x y z
N MET A 1 10.95 -10.98 1.32
CA MET A 1 10.56 -10.26 2.56
C MET A 1 9.04 -10.22 2.79
N ASN A 2 8.61 -10.10 4.06
CA ASN A 2 7.21 -9.90 4.44
C ASN A 2 6.98 -8.41 4.78
N ILE A 3 6.07 -7.76 4.07
CA ILE A 3 5.76 -6.33 4.22
C ILE A 3 4.39 -6.19 4.88
N ARG A 4 4.31 -5.37 5.95
CA ARG A 4 3.04 -4.96 6.54
C ARG A 4 2.51 -3.74 5.82
N VAL A 5 1.24 -3.79 5.46
CA VAL A 5 0.53 -2.71 4.80
C VAL A 5 -0.63 -2.28 5.68
N GLN A 6 -0.69 -0.99 6.00
CA GLN A 6 -1.77 -0.37 6.75
C GLN A 6 -2.65 0.45 5.80
N PHE A 7 -3.96 0.20 5.81
CA PHE A 7 -4.94 0.96 5.02
C PHE A 7 -5.57 2.04 5.89
N TYR A 8 -5.91 3.19 5.31
CA TYR A 8 -6.53 4.30 6.05
C TYR A 8 -7.88 4.70 5.47
N SER A 9 -8.74 5.29 6.31
CA SER A 9 -10.07 5.79 5.93
C SER A 9 -10.88 4.69 5.21
N HIS A 10 -11.66 5.07 4.19
CA HIS A 10 -12.50 4.20 3.38
C HIS A 10 -11.73 3.09 2.64
N LEU A 11 -10.40 3.15 2.58
CA LEU A 11 -9.60 2.06 2.02
C LEU A 11 -9.55 0.85 2.95
N ARG A 12 -9.78 1.01 4.27
CA ARG A 12 -9.93 -0.11 5.21
C ARG A 12 -11.14 -0.98 4.86
N ASP A 13 -12.27 -0.33 4.57
CA ASP A 13 -13.50 -1.02 4.17
C ASP A 13 -13.31 -1.74 2.83
N LEU A 14 -12.65 -1.10 1.86
CA LEU A 14 -12.34 -1.73 0.57
C LEU A 14 -11.36 -2.90 0.71
N ALA A 15 -10.41 -2.81 1.63
CA ALA A 15 -9.44 -3.86 1.96
C ALA A 15 -10.04 -5.01 2.79
N GLY A 16 -11.21 -4.82 3.39
CA GLY A 16 -11.79 -5.76 4.34
C GLY A 16 -11.06 -5.80 5.68
N GLY A 17 -10.23 -4.81 5.99
CA GLY A 17 -9.41 -4.78 7.20
C GLY A 17 -8.50 -3.56 7.30
N SER A 18 -7.95 -3.34 8.50
CA SER A 18 -6.99 -2.26 8.74
C SER A 18 -5.60 -2.54 8.17
N GLU A 19 -5.22 -3.81 8.04
CA GLU A 19 -3.88 -4.23 7.65
C GLU A 19 -3.87 -5.49 6.77
N LEU A 20 -2.76 -5.68 6.06
CA LEU A 20 -2.48 -6.87 5.26
C LEU A 20 -0.98 -7.16 5.26
N SER A 21 -0.60 -8.43 5.38
CA SER A 21 0.78 -8.87 5.16
C SER A 21 0.94 -9.41 3.75
N ILE A 22 1.95 -8.91 3.04
CA ILE A 22 2.30 -9.34 1.68
C ILE A 22 3.72 -9.90 1.66
N ASP A 23 3.86 -11.11 1.12
CA ASP A 23 5.16 -11.68 0.79
C ASP A 23 5.61 -11.25 -0.60
N LEU A 24 6.80 -10.65 -0.66
CA LEU A 24 7.46 -10.18 -1.87
C LEU A 24 8.88 -10.75 -1.99
N PRO A 25 9.41 -10.86 -3.21
CA PRO A 25 10.84 -11.06 -3.39
C PRO A 25 11.63 -9.88 -2.81
N ASP A 26 12.92 -10.10 -2.56
CA ASP A 26 13.80 -9.01 -2.16
C ASP A 26 13.98 -8.02 -3.33
N LYS A 27 14.23 -6.75 -3.00
CA LYS A 27 14.30 -5.63 -3.96
C LYS A 27 13.00 -5.36 -4.73
N ALA A 28 11.86 -5.83 -4.22
CA ALA A 28 10.56 -5.48 -4.78
C ALA A 28 10.26 -3.99 -4.58
N THR A 29 9.49 -3.43 -5.50
CA THR A 29 9.06 -2.03 -5.45
C THR A 29 7.67 -1.89 -4.84
N VAL A 30 7.29 -0.64 -4.52
CA VAL A 30 5.90 -0.30 -4.20
C VAL A 30 4.93 -0.72 -5.32
N GLY A 31 5.33 -0.63 -6.59
CA GLY A 31 4.53 -1.11 -7.72
C GLY A 31 4.24 -2.62 -7.66
N ASP A 32 5.24 -3.42 -7.29
CA ASP A 32 5.08 -4.86 -7.10
C ASP A 32 4.16 -5.18 -5.91
N LEU A 33 4.30 -4.42 -4.81
CA LEU A 33 3.43 -4.51 -3.65
C LEU A 33 1.96 -4.24 -4.02
N LEU A 34 1.69 -3.13 -4.73
CA LEU A 34 0.35 -2.77 -5.17
C LEU A 34 -0.24 -3.86 -6.08
N THR A 35 0.56 -4.44 -6.97
CA THR A 35 0.14 -5.56 -7.82
C THR A 35 -0.36 -6.74 -6.98
N ARG A 36 0.40 -7.16 -5.97
CA ARG A 36 0.00 -8.25 -5.05
C ARG A 36 -1.22 -7.89 -4.19
N ILE A 37 -1.35 -6.62 -3.79
CA ILE A 37 -2.54 -6.16 -3.07
C ILE A 37 -3.77 -6.27 -3.97
N TYR A 38 -3.71 -5.86 -5.23
CA TYR A 38 -4.85 -5.93 -6.15
C TYR A 38 -5.25 -7.35 -6.52
N GLU A 39 -4.32 -8.30 -6.53
CA GLU A 39 -4.66 -9.72 -6.69
C GLU A 39 -5.48 -10.24 -5.50
N LYS A 40 -5.17 -9.80 -4.28
CA LYS A 40 -5.89 -10.20 -3.05
C LYS A 40 -7.16 -9.40 -2.80
N VAL A 41 -7.14 -8.12 -3.17
CA VAL A 41 -8.20 -7.14 -2.94
C VAL A 41 -8.51 -6.41 -4.26
N PRO A 42 -9.22 -7.04 -5.20
CA PRO A 42 -9.47 -6.46 -6.53
C PRO A 42 -10.25 -5.14 -6.50
N THR A 43 -11.07 -4.93 -5.46
CA THR A 43 -11.85 -3.70 -5.25
C THR A 43 -10.98 -2.45 -5.11
N LEU A 44 -9.79 -2.57 -4.51
CA LEU A 44 -8.84 -1.46 -4.35
C LEU A 44 -8.28 -0.96 -5.68
N ARG A 45 -8.25 -1.79 -6.73
CA ARG A 45 -7.71 -1.41 -8.04
C ARG A 45 -8.45 -0.22 -8.66
N SER A 46 -9.72 -0.02 -8.31
CA SER A 46 -10.52 1.14 -8.73
C SER A 46 -9.97 2.48 -8.20
N ARG A 47 -9.19 2.46 -7.12
CA ARG A 47 -8.60 3.64 -6.46
C ARG A 47 -7.13 3.86 -6.79
N ASP A 48 -6.54 3.00 -7.63
CA ASP A 48 -5.10 2.97 -7.93
C ASP A 48 -4.50 4.34 -8.27
N LYS A 49 -5.20 5.17 -9.04
CA LYS A 49 -4.72 6.51 -9.43
C LYS A 49 -4.80 7.58 -8.35
N SER A 50 -5.48 7.28 -7.24
CA SER A 50 -5.83 8.25 -6.20
C SER A 50 -5.28 7.90 -4.82
N ILE A 51 -4.53 6.79 -4.69
CA ILE A 51 -3.90 6.42 -3.41
C ILE A 51 -2.56 7.14 -3.24
N LEU A 52 -2.26 7.51 -2.00
CA LEU A 52 -0.97 7.96 -1.54
C LEU A 52 -0.28 6.79 -0.82
N ILE A 53 1.03 6.62 -1.06
CA ILE A 53 1.85 5.60 -0.40
C ILE A 53 2.84 6.29 0.54
N GLY A 54 2.88 5.85 1.79
CA GLY A 54 3.82 6.32 2.80
C GLY A 54 4.73 5.22 3.34
N VAL A 55 5.99 5.56 3.56
CA VAL A 55 6.99 4.76 4.30
C VAL A 55 7.42 5.58 5.51
N GLY A 56 7.00 5.17 6.71
CA GLY A 56 7.17 6.00 7.91
C GLY A 56 6.46 7.36 7.77
N VAL A 57 7.24 8.45 7.68
CA VAL A 57 6.74 9.83 7.54
C VAL A 57 6.86 10.39 6.12
N GLU A 58 7.43 9.63 5.19
CA GLU A 58 7.72 10.08 3.83
C GLU A 58 6.71 9.51 2.84
N PHE A 59 6.27 10.33 1.88
CA PHE A 59 5.53 9.85 0.73
C PHE A 59 6.50 9.34 -0.33
N VAL A 60 6.20 8.18 -0.90
CA VAL A 60 7.03 7.53 -1.91
C VAL A 60 6.24 7.22 -3.17
N ASP A 61 6.93 7.16 -4.30
CA ASP A 61 6.33 6.73 -5.56
C ASP A 61 6.44 5.20 -5.75
N ARG A 62 5.87 4.72 -6.86
CA ARG A 62 5.77 3.29 -7.17
C ARG A 62 7.11 2.60 -7.45
N ASN A 63 8.13 3.36 -7.82
CA ASN A 63 9.47 2.85 -8.10
C ASN A 63 10.33 2.73 -6.84
N TYR A 64 9.84 3.16 -5.68
CA TYR A 64 10.54 3.01 -4.42
C TYR A 64 10.80 1.53 -4.13
N GLU A 65 12.08 1.19 -3.91
CA GLU A 65 12.52 -0.16 -3.51
C GLU A 65 12.24 -0.37 -2.02
N LEU A 66 11.38 -1.33 -1.72
CA LEU A 66 10.97 -1.68 -0.36
C LEU A 66 12.10 -2.38 0.37
N LYS A 67 12.24 -2.09 1.67
CA LYS A 67 13.22 -2.73 2.54
C LYS A 67 12.56 -3.70 3.52
N PRO A 68 13.25 -4.78 3.91
CA PRO A 68 12.74 -5.68 4.93
C PRO A 68 12.42 -4.95 6.24
N GLY A 69 11.24 -5.22 6.79
CA GLY A 69 10.80 -4.63 8.07
C GLY A 69 10.10 -3.28 7.94
N GLU A 70 10.02 -2.71 6.74
CA GLU A 70 9.23 -1.51 6.50
C GLU A 70 7.72 -1.77 6.61
N GLU A 71 7.03 -0.76 7.13
CA GLU A 71 5.58 -0.71 7.14
C GLU A 71 5.11 0.35 6.14
N ILE A 72 4.14 -0.03 5.32
CA ILE A 72 3.65 0.77 4.22
C ILE A 72 2.24 1.25 4.52
N SER A 73 2.05 2.56 4.47
CA SER A 73 0.74 3.17 4.60
C SER A 73 0.11 3.41 3.23
N ILE A 74 -1.12 2.95 3.03
CA ILE A 74 -1.94 3.25 1.84
C ILE A 74 -3.10 4.12 2.28
N MET A 75 -3.11 5.35 1.78
CA MET A 75 -4.03 6.40 2.19
C MET A 75 -4.80 6.94 0.97
N PRO A 76 -6.05 7.40 1.14
CA PRO A 76 -6.68 8.23 0.11
C PRO A 76 -5.96 9.59 -0.01
N PRO A 77 -6.24 10.39 -1.06
CA PRO A 77 -5.64 11.70 -1.16
C PRO A 77 -6.11 12.56 0.03
N VAL A 78 -5.20 13.38 0.55
CA VAL A 78 -5.53 14.33 1.63
C VAL A 78 -6.60 15.29 1.13
N GLN A 79 -7.81 15.21 1.68
CA GLN A 79 -8.79 16.28 1.57
C GLN A 79 -8.41 17.31 2.63
N GLY A 80 -7.60 18.30 2.24
CA GLY A 80 -7.43 19.49 3.05
C GLY A 80 -8.79 20.18 3.20
N GLY A 81 -9.13 20.54 4.44
CA GLY A 81 -10.29 21.40 4.73
C GLY A 81 -10.08 22.84 4.28
#